data_AF-A0A8K0U321-F1
#
_entry.id   AF-A0A8K0U321-F1
#
_cell.length_a   1.000
_cell.length_b   1.000
_cell.length_c   1.000
_cell.angle_alpha   90.00
_cell.angle_beta   90.00
_cell.angle_gamma   90.00
#
_symmetry.space_group_name_H-M   'P 1'
#
loop_
_entity.id
_entity.type
_entity.pdbx_description
1 polymer ?
#
loop_
_entity_poly.entity_id
_entity_poly.type
_entity_poly.pdbx_seq_one_letter_code
_entity_poly.pdbx_strand_id
1 'polypeptide(L)'
;MGSEESTTKKSSSLCLVCRQVGHIVHSCPYFLQGSRQDKHSGLKLPTALETARTVAAFDNPHSLDTTSIPQSLCKRCKSLDVLHAFTRSVPFTLDDKSPGHSDRAKKKVLRMHSFGPVSTLELLDTCPLCRLIFDITYLTEEDILDVTSPLRNPTEGQLLLVPAWTLNRIERELRWPGYAKGKGPFARCLYTAVKPASDDWSWGLSLVDWAMDAVALVEPRGSGTTTMGVKEVNSQSVNYDMLGGWLRRCDKLHHRTCRPAWSEALRNIKLVDVATRTIVNYPAQHRDYIALSYVWGPVVQPSYSVGDVLPDLPTTIEDAMVVTLKLEKRYLWVDSLCINQSDTEEKLLQIGYMSAIYGGAWATIIAMSGTAADSGLPRVRTSVGVIPQLSLELGGKKLVSVMPTLSRQVSLSPWVKRAWTFQEGMLSPRRLFFTNHQVYFECNSSQSCESLDDSGSPFHSLSDEQRQTFLDKLPESGLSLENVLGRGGDDQAQGDAAILKYMKLVYTYTSKKVTNDGDSVHAFSAVLTRLQETTYKQDFLYGLPLEELPRALLWTHITEVPRRRAEFPAWSWAGWEGWV
;
A
#
# COMPACT_ATOMS: atom_id res chain seq x y z
N MET A 1 39.40 -43.76 -5.37
CA MET A 1 39.42 -42.83 -4.22
C MET A 1 39.49 -41.42 -4.80
N GLY A 2 38.34 -40.84 -5.12
CA GLY A 2 38.23 -39.42 -5.49
C GLY A 2 37.38 -38.77 -4.42
N SER A 3 37.99 -37.89 -3.63
CA SER A 3 37.33 -37.12 -2.58
C SER A 3 36.52 -35.99 -3.21
N GLU A 4 35.19 -36.08 -3.13
CA GLU A 4 34.30 -34.94 -3.32
C GLU A 4 34.50 -33.96 -2.14
N GLU A 5 35.27 -32.90 -2.36
CA GLU A 5 35.27 -31.74 -1.47
C GLU A 5 33.93 -31.00 -1.61
N SER A 6 32.98 -31.34 -0.73
CA SER A 6 31.83 -30.52 -0.41
C SER A 6 32.32 -29.17 0.12
N THR A 7 32.33 -28.15 -0.73
CA THR A 7 32.58 -26.75 -0.35
C THR A 7 31.42 -26.24 0.52
N THR A 8 31.51 -26.46 1.84
CA THR A 8 30.58 -25.87 2.81
C THR A 8 30.73 -24.35 2.78
N LYS A 9 29.76 -23.64 2.19
CA LYS A 9 29.68 -22.17 2.20
C LYS A 9 29.79 -21.68 3.65
N LYS A 10 30.82 -20.88 3.95
CA LYS A 10 31.05 -20.30 5.28
C LYS A 10 29.88 -19.36 5.60
N SER A 11 29.18 -19.58 6.71
CA SER A 11 28.02 -18.76 7.11
C SER A 11 28.43 -17.31 7.35
N SER A 12 27.64 -16.38 6.84
CA SER A 12 27.86 -14.94 6.96
C SER A 12 26.71 -14.25 7.71
N SER A 13 27.03 -13.19 8.44
CA SER A 13 26.04 -12.45 9.25
C SER A 13 25.26 -11.44 8.40
N LEU A 14 23.99 -11.21 8.75
CA LEU A 14 23.10 -10.24 8.11
C LEU A 14 22.99 -8.98 8.98
N CYS A 15 23.41 -7.83 8.45
CA CYS A 15 23.41 -6.58 9.19
C CYS A 15 22.05 -5.86 9.10
N LEU A 16 21.37 -5.64 10.22
CA LEU A 16 20.05 -4.98 10.25
C LEU A 16 20.06 -3.49 9.86
N VAL A 17 21.23 -2.84 9.91
CA VAL A 17 21.38 -1.40 9.61
C VAL A 17 21.62 -1.16 8.13
N CYS A 18 22.75 -1.63 7.59
CA CYS A 18 23.06 -1.40 6.18
C CYS A 18 22.43 -2.44 5.24
N ARG A 19 21.79 -3.49 5.78
CA ARG A 19 21.14 -4.57 5.04
C ARG A 19 22.09 -5.41 4.16
N GLN A 20 23.39 -5.44 4.50
CA GLN A 20 24.40 -6.23 3.79
C GLN A 20 24.77 -7.52 4.52
N VAL A 21 25.33 -8.46 3.76
CA VAL A 21 25.86 -9.74 4.26
C VAL A 21 27.34 -9.58 4.66
N GLY A 22 27.77 -10.32 5.68
CA GLY A 22 29.17 -10.45 6.10
C GLY A 22 29.50 -9.84 7.47
N HIS A 23 28.60 -9.10 8.10
CA HIS A 23 28.86 -8.45 9.40
C HIS A 23 27.60 -8.24 10.25
N ILE A 24 27.80 -7.99 11.54
CA ILE A 24 26.75 -7.60 12.50
C ILE A 24 26.65 -6.07 12.62
N VAL A 25 25.59 -5.57 13.25
CA VAL A 25 25.32 -4.12 13.40
C VAL A 25 26.48 -3.37 14.06
N HIS A 26 27.07 -3.90 15.13
CA HIS A 26 28.19 -3.27 15.83
C HIS A 26 29.43 -3.06 14.93
N SER A 27 29.64 -3.94 13.95
CA SER A 27 30.76 -3.86 13.01
C SER A 27 30.35 -3.22 11.68
N CYS A 28 29.21 -2.53 11.63
CA CYS A 28 28.70 -1.95 10.40
C CYS A 28 29.60 -0.80 9.91
N PRO A 29 30.08 -0.84 8.66
CA PRO A 29 30.91 0.23 8.08
C PRO A 29 30.27 1.61 8.15
N TYR A 30 28.95 1.67 8.16
CA TYR A 30 28.19 2.92 8.31
C TYR A 30 28.57 3.69 9.57
N PHE A 31 28.74 3.02 10.71
CA PHE A 31 29.11 3.68 11.98
C PHE A 31 30.62 3.96 12.08
N LEU A 32 31.46 3.15 11.44
CA LEU A 32 32.92 3.32 11.48
C LEU A 32 33.39 4.57 10.73
N GLN A 33 32.60 5.08 9.77
CA GLN A 33 32.92 6.29 9.01
C GLN A 33 32.42 7.59 9.67
N GLY A 34 31.70 7.50 10.79
CA GLY A 34 30.93 8.57 11.41
C GLY A 34 31.70 9.66 12.20
N SER A 35 32.96 9.98 11.86
CA SER A 35 33.67 11.13 12.48
C SER A 35 33.94 12.31 11.55
N ARG A 36 33.63 12.23 10.24
CA ARG A 36 33.60 13.40 9.35
C ARG A 36 32.50 13.22 8.30
N GLN A 37 31.67 14.25 8.15
CA GLN A 37 30.75 14.42 7.02
C GLN A 37 31.55 14.54 5.70
N ASP A 38 32.08 13.44 5.19
CA ASP A 38 32.57 13.39 3.81
C ASP A 38 31.43 12.94 2.90
N LYS A 39 30.88 13.89 2.15
CA LYS A 39 29.84 13.70 1.13
C LYS A 39 30.26 12.79 -0.05
N HIS A 40 31.38 12.08 0.05
CA HIS A 40 32.03 11.34 -1.03
C HIS A 40 32.27 9.84 -0.78
N SER A 41 31.89 9.26 0.37
CA SER A 41 32.16 7.84 0.66
C SER A 41 31.21 6.82 0.01
N GLY A 42 30.15 7.27 -0.66
CA GLY A 42 29.31 6.43 -1.53
C GLY A 42 28.40 5.40 -0.83
N LEU A 43 28.56 5.12 0.46
CA LEU A 43 27.64 4.26 1.23
C LEU A 43 26.43 5.06 1.73
N LYS A 44 25.32 5.00 1.00
CA LYS A 44 24.01 5.45 1.48
C LYS A 44 23.30 4.27 2.16
N LEU A 45 22.65 4.51 3.30
CA LEU A 45 21.71 3.53 3.85
C LEU A 45 20.65 3.21 2.80
N PRO A 46 20.15 1.96 2.72
CA PRO A 46 19.06 1.64 1.81
C PRO A 46 17.86 2.54 2.14
N THR A 47 17.55 3.49 1.26
CA THR A 47 16.38 4.36 1.40
C THR A 47 15.12 3.71 0.84
N ALA A 48 15.27 2.67 0.01
CA ALA A 48 14.18 1.90 -0.58
C ALA A 48 14.13 0.47 -0.04
N LEU A 49 13.02 0.14 0.62
CA LEU A 49 12.71 -1.18 1.22
C LEU A 49 12.83 -2.32 0.20
N GLU A 50 12.40 -2.09 -1.05
CA GLU A 50 12.47 -3.08 -2.12
C GLU A 50 13.92 -3.44 -2.44
N THR A 51 14.82 -2.45 -2.51
CA THR A 51 16.26 -2.67 -2.66
C THR A 51 16.85 -3.42 -1.47
N ALA A 52 16.40 -3.12 -0.24
CA ALA A 52 16.85 -3.79 0.98
C ALA A 52 16.40 -5.26 1.13
N ARG A 53 15.25 -5.63 0.54
CA ARG A 53 14.82 -7.03 0.39
C ARG A 53 15.60 -7.74 -0.71
N THR A 54 15.82 -7.07 -1.84
CA THR A 54 16.48 -7.63 -3.01
C THR A 54 17.99 -7.86 -2.80
N VAL A 55 18.66 -7.01 -2.02
CA VAL A 55 20.12 -7.10 -1.77
C VAL A 55 20.47 -8.23 -0.79
N ALA A 56 19.55 -8.63 0.09
CA ALA A 56 19.78 -9.71 1.06
C ALA A 56 19.12 -11.03 0.67
N ALA A 57 18.07 -10.99 -0.18
CA ALA A 57 17.42 -12.17 -0.72
C ALA A 57 18.20 -12.77 -1.89
N PHE A 58 19.43 -13.24 -1.61
CA PHE A 58 20.10 -14.30 -2.37
C PHE A 58 20.55 -13.89 -3.78
N ASP A 59 21.76 -14.29 -4.18
CA ASP A 59 22.39 -13.96 -5.47
C ASP A 59 21.64 -14.47 -6.74
N ASN A 60 20.35 -14.78 -6.67
CA ASN A 60 19.52 -15.08 -7.83
C ASN A 60 18.00 -15.00 -7.53
N PRO A 61 17.28 -13.97 -8.00
CA PRO A 61 15.82 -13.86 -7.80
C PRO A 61 15.01 -14.95 -8.54
N HIS A 62 15.63 -15.64 -9.50
CA HIS A 62 14.98 -16.69 -10.29
C HIS A 62 15.16 -18.11 -9.74
N SER A 63 15.96 -18.31 -8.69
CA SER A 63 16.27 -19.65 -8.16
C SER A 63 15.94 -19.85 -6.69
N LEU A 64 15.01 -19.07 -6.12
CA LEU A 64 14.52 -19.29 -4.75
C LEU A 64 13.56 -20.48 -4.67
N ASP A 65 14.03 -21.63 -5.16
CA ASP A 65 13.53 -22.92 -4.74
C ASP A 65 14.05 -23.13 -3.31
N THR A 66 13.23 -22.74 -2.34
CA THR A 66 13.46 -22.88 -0.89
C THR A 66 13.63 -24.34 -0.45
N THR A 67 13.48 -25.28 -1.37
CA THR A 67 13.71 -26.71 -1.24
C THR A 67 15.20 -27.10 -1.27
N SER A 68 16.10 -26.24 -1.75
CA SER A 68 17.50 -26.60 -2.06
C SER A 68 18.53 -26.32 -0.96
N ILE A 69 18.17 -25.63 0.13
CA ILE A 69 19.09 -25.35 1.25
C ILE A 69 18.69 -26.21 2.45
N PRO A 70 19.64 -26.89 3.14
CA PRO A 70 19.33 -27.63 4.35
C PRO A 70 18.62 -26.73 5.36
N GLN A 71 17.36 -27.03 5.67
CA GLN A 71 16.47 -26.26 6.57
C GLN A 71 16.90 -26.34 8.06
N SER A 72 18.18 -26.53 8.35
CA SER A 72 18.66 -26.62 9.72
C SER A 72 18.71 -25.23 10.35
N LEU A 73 17.84 -24.98 11.32
CA LEU A 73 17.89 -23.78 12.14
C LEU A 73 19.24 -23.65 12.88
N CYS A 74 19.75 -22.43 13.01
CA CYS A 74 20.90 -22.15 13.88
C CYS A 74 20.55 -22.40 15.36
N LYS A 75 21.56 -22.54 16.23
CA LYS A 75 21.37 -22.84 17.66
C LYS A 75 20.39 -21.85 18.34
N ARG A 76 20.50 -20.55 18.03
CA ARG A 76 19.62 -19.49 18.53
C ARG A 76 18.17 -19.67 18.08
N CYS A 77 17.96 -19.94 16.79
CA CYS A 77 16.63 -20.14 16.24
C CYS A 77 15.98 -21.43 16.74
N LYS A 78 16.76 -22.49 17.00
CA LYS A 78 16.28 -23.72 17.66
C LYS A 78 15.82 -23.46 19.09
N SER A 79 16.57 -22.66 19.86
CA SER A 79 16.21 -22.34 21.25
C SER A 79 15.00 -21.41 21.39
N LEU A 80 14.65 -20.65 20.34
CA LEU A 80 13.52 -19.73 20.39
C LEU A 80 12.16 -20.46 20.47
N ASP A 81 12.05 -21.64 19.85
CA ASP A 81 10.77 -22.34 19.64
C ASP A 81 9.68 -21.40 19.11
N VAL A 82 9.89 -20.89 17.89
CA VAL A 82 9.00 -19.90 17.26
C VAL A 82 7.56 -20.40 17.12
N LEU A 83 7.34 -21.71 16.97
CA LEU A 83 5.99 -22.28 16.89
C LEU A 83 5.24 -22.11 18.21
N HIS A 84 5.94 -22.24 19.34
CA HIS A 84 5.36 -22.00 20.66
C HIS A 84 5.00 -20.53 20.88
N ALA A 85 5.80 -19.59 20.33
CA ALA A 85 5.52 -18.16 20.37
C ALA A 85 4.17 -17.80 19.69
N PHE A 86 3.72 -18.58 18.70
CA PHE A 86 2.38 -18.43 18.12
C PHE A 86 1.26 -19.03 18.98
N THR A 87 1.50 -20.07 19.78
CA THR A 87 0.42 -20.83 20.44
C THR A 87 0.11 -20.36 21.86
N ARG A 88 1.09 -19.93 22.64
CA ARG A 88 0.87 -19.46 24.03
C ARG A 88 0.63 -17.97 24.19
N SER A 89 1.05 -17.18 23.22
CA SER A 89 1.00 -15.73 23.32
C SER A 89 -0.40 -15.19 23.07
N VAL A 90 -0.88 -14.34 23.97
CA VAL A 90 -2.12 -13.57 23.78
C VAL A 90 -1.78 -12.37 22.90
N PRO A 91 -2.31 -12.26 21.66
CA PRO A 91 -1.96 -11.18 20.76
C PRO A 91 -2.44 -9.81 21.26
N PHE A 92 -1.80 -8.73 20.78
CA PHE A 92 -2.20 -7.36 21.14
C PHE A 92 -3.62 -7.02 20.68
N THR A 93 -4.39 -6.39 21.57
CA THR A 93 -5.67 -5.72 21.25
C THR A 93 -5.53 -4.21 21.46
N LEU A 94 -6.16 -3.40 20.61
CA LEU A 94 -6.11 -1.93 20.73
C LEU A 94 -6.90 -1.40 21.95
N ASP A 95 -7.70 -2.22 22.62
CA ASP A 95 -8.71 -1.79 23.60
C ASP A 95 -8.45 -2.30 25.02
N ASP A 96 -7.19 -2.56 25.39
CA ASP A 96 -6.81 -3.04 26.72
C ASP A 96 -7.10 -1.96 27.79
N LYS A 97 -8.29 -2.02 28.41
CA LYS A 97 -8.90 -1.03 29.33
C LYS A 97 -8.22 -0.92 30.70
N SER A 98 -6.88 -0.85 30.76
CA SER A 98 -6.17 -0.58 32.01
C SER A 98 -6.06 0.95 32.23
N PRO A 99 -6.42 1.48 33.41
CA PRO A 99 -6.27 2.90 33.71
C PRO A 99 -4.78 3.21 33.94
N GLY A 100 -4.08 3.58 32.86
CA GLY A 100 -2.67 4.00 32.89
C GLY A 100 -1.89 3.55 31.65
N HIS A 101 -1.32 4.50 30.90
CA HIS A 101 -0.51 4.22 29.70
C HIS A 101 0.73 3.35 30.02
N SER A 102 1.35 3.58 31.18
CA SER A 102 2.53 2.84 31.67
C SER A 102 2.21 1.40 32.05
N ASP A 103 1.10 1.14 32.74
CA ASP A 103 0.67 -0.23 33.08
C ASP A 103 0.24 -1.03 31.85
N ARG A 104 -0.34 -0.35 30.86
CA ARG A 104 -0.61 -0.92 29.53
C ARG A 104 0.71 -1.32 28.85
N ALA A 105 1.73 -0.47 28.84
CA ALA A 105 3.04 -0.78 28.25
C ALA A 105 3.77 -1.93 28.97
N LYS A 106 3.73 -1.98 30.32
CA LYS A 106 4.37 -3.05 31.11
C LYS A 106 3.75 -4.43 30.88
N LYS A 107 2.40 -4.54 30.91
CA LYS A 107 1.72 -5.81 30.59
C LYS A 107 1.97 -6.26 29.16
N LYS A 108 2.15 -5.31 28.24
CA LYS A 108 2.44 -5.59 26.84
C LYS A 108 3.82 -6.23 26.66
N VAL A 109 4.86 -5.74 27.33
CA VAL A 109 6.23 -6.28 27.13
C VAL A 109 6.50 -7.60 27.84
N LEU A 110 5.82 -7.89 28.96
CA LEU A 110 5.88 -9.23 29.58
C LEU A 110 5.39 -10.35 28.64
N ARG A 111 4.68 -10.02 27.56
CA ARG A 111 4.17 -10.96 26.55
C ARG A 111 5.04 -11.03 25.28
N MET A 112 6.15 -10.28 25.23
CA MET A 112 7.06 -10.22 24.08
C MET A 112 8.27 -11.12 24.33
N HIS A 113 8.78 -11.72 23.27
CA HIS A 113 9.99 -12.54 23.35
C HIS A 113 11.21 -11.70 22.95
N SER A 114 12.16 -11.53 23.87
CA SER A 114 13.43 -10.90 23.50
C SER A 114 14.24 -11.81 22.59
N PHE A 115 14.68 -11.27 21.46
CA PHE A 115 15.54 -11.94 20.48
C PHE A 115 17.02 -11.57 20.67
N GLY A 116 17.31 -10.50 21.41
CA GLY A 116 18.64 -10.08 21.85
C GLY A 116 18.98 -8.62 21.50
N PRO A 117 20.18 -8.13 21.92
CA PRO A 117 20.62 -6.77 21.62
C PRO A 117 20.88 -6.58 20.13
N VAL A 118 20.37 -5.49 19.54
CA VAL A 118 20.47 -5.22 18.09
C VAL A 118 21.93 -5.14 17.63
N SER A 119 22.79 -4.46 18.40
CA SER A 119 24.21 -4.28 18.10
C SER A 119 24.98 -5.60 17.92
N THR A 120 24.69 -6.59 18.75
CA THR A 120 25.42 -7.88 18.82
C THR A 120 24.63 -9.04 18.21
N LEU A 121 23.47 -8.76 17.62
CA LEU A 121 22.62 -9.78 17.05
C LEU A 121 23.26 -10.40 15.81
N GLU A 122 23.49 -11.71 15.87
CA GLU A 122 24.03 -12.49 14.76
C GLU A 122 22.89 -13.24 14.05
N LEU A 123 22.42 -12.66 12.95
CA LEU A 123 21.47 -13.28 12.03
C LEU A 123 22.27 -13.98 10.92
N LEU A 124 22.18 -15.30 10.81
CA LEU A 124 22.95 -16.06 9.83
C LEU A 124 22.23 -16.15 8.49
N ASP A 125 22.95 -15.85 7.41
CA ASP A 125 22.48 -15.99 6.04
C ASP A 125 22.15 -17.43 5.66
N THR A 126 22.59 -18.46 6.38
CA THR A 126 22.24 -19.86 6.13
C THR A 126 21.02 -20.34 6.92
N CYS A 127 20.56 -19.58 7.91
CA CYS A 127 19.43 -19.97 8.75
C CYS A 127 18.11 -19.38 8.20
N PRO A 128 17.12 -20.20 7.82
CA PRO A 128 15.88 -19.70 7.21
C PRO A 128 15.04 -18.83 8.16
N LEU A 129 15.03 -19.12 9.47
CA LEU A 129 14.36 -18.26 10.43
C LEU A 129 15.09 -16.93 10.65
N CYS A 130 16.43 -16.90 10.57
CA CYS A 130 17.18 -15.64 10.59
C CYS A 130 16.86 -14.78 9.38
N ARG A 131 16.74 -15.39 8.18
CA ARG A 131 16.33 -14.70 6.95
C ARG A 131 14.93 -14.11 7.07
N LEU A 132 13.98 -14.87 7.63
CA LEU A 132 12.61 -14.39 7.88
C LEU A 132 12.59 -13.21 8.87
N ILE A 133 13.31 -13.32 9.99
CA ILE A 133 13.39 -12.23 10.98
C ILE A 133 14.06 -11.00 10.36
N PHE A 134 15.12 -11.20 9.60
CA PHE A 134 15.80 -10.15 8.86
C PHE A 134 14.86 -9.46 7.86
N ASP A 135 14.04 -10.22 7.12
CA ASP A 135 13.07 -9.67 6.16
C ASP A 135 12.03 -8.78 6.83
N ILE A 136 11.53 -9.17 8.01
CA ILE A 136 10.48 -8.42 8.71
C ILE A 136 11.00 -7.30 9.62
N THR A 137 12.32 -7.20 9.81
CA THR A 137 12.96 -6.18 10.66
C THR A 137 13.60 -5.08 9.80
N TYR A 138 13.04 -3.87 9.83
CA TYR A 138 13.54 -2.75 9.03
C TYR A 138 13.75 -1.48 9.85
N LEU A 139 15.01 -1.15 10.15
CA LEU A 139 15.36 0.10 10.82
C LEU A 139 15.53 1.21 9.78
N THR A 140 14.72 2.26 9.86
CA THR A 140 14.80 3.39 8.93
C THR A 140 16.00 4.28 9.24
N GLU A 141 16.42 5.11 8.27
CA GLU A 141 17.45 6.12 8.51
C GLU A 141 17.01 7.12 9.59
N GLU A 142 15.73 7.50 9.64
CA GLU A 142 15.17 8.32 10.73
C GLU A 142 15.29 7.62 12.09
N ASP A 143 15.01 6.32 12.16
CA ASP A 143 15.18 5.54 13.39
C ASP A 143 16.64 5.54 13.86
N ILE A 144 17.59 5.51 12.92
CA ILE A 144 19.04 5.49 13.21
C ILE A 144 19.59 6.89 13.54
N LEU A 145 19.07 7.92 12.87
CA LEU A 145 19.58 9.30 12.91
C LEU A 145 18.76 10.24 13.81
N ASP A 146 17.75 9.80 14.56
CA ASP A 146 17.14 10.62 15.62
C ASP A 146 18.14 10.86 16.77
N VAL A 147 19.10 11.76 16.52
CA VAL A 147 20.20 12.16 17.43
C VAL A 147 19.69 13.03 18.59
N THR A 148 18.40 13.37 18.62
CA THR A 148 17.85 14.27 19.64
C THR A 148 17.77 13.60 21.02
N SER A 149 17.95 12.28 21.13
CA SER A 149 18.10 11.59 22.41
C SER A 149 18.91 10.29 22.31
N PRO A 150 20.05 10.14 23.02
CA PRO A 150 20.78 8.87 23.16
C PRO A 150 19.90 7.71 23.68
N LEU A 151 18.77 8.03 24.34
CA LEU A 151 17.78 7.06 24.81
C LEU A 151 16.94 6.43 23.69
N ARG A 152 17.07 6.89 22.43
CA ARG A 152 16.30 6.42 21.26
C ARG A 152 17.10 5.61 20.25
N ASN A 153 18.42 5.47 20.41
CA ASN A 153 19.25 4.75 19.44
C ASN A 153 18.84 3.26 19.34
N PRO A 154 18.22 2.81 18.24
CA PRO A 154 17.70 1.45 18.12
C PRO A 154 18.82 0.40 18.11
N THR A 155 20.06 0.80 17.77
CA THR A 155 21.21 -0.11 17.75
C THR A 155 21.65 -0.55 19.15
N GLU A 156 21.35 0.24 20.18
CA GLU A 156 21.62 -0.10 21.59
C GLU A 156 20.43 -0.80 22.26
N GLY A 157 19.31 -0.93 21.54
CA GLY A 157 18.09 -1.56 22.03
C GLY A 157 18.08 -3.09 21.96
N GLN A 158 16.97 -3.66 22.43
CA GLN A 158 16.65 -5.09 22.34
C GLN A 158 15.65 -5.33 21.21
N LEU A 159 15.94 -6.26 20.30
CA LEU A 159 14.98 -6.73 19.32
C LEU A 159 13.97 -7.65 20.01
N LEU A 160 12.68 -7.36 19.84
CA LEU A 160 11.57 -8.11 20.40
C LEU A 160 10.75 -8.76 19.29
N LEU A 161 10.26 -9.98 19.53
CA LEU A 161 9.20 -10.61 18.75
C LEU A 161 7.86 -10.40 19.44
N VAL A 162 6.92 -9.87 18.67
CA VAL A 162 5.72 -9.24 19.20
C VAL A 162 4.48 -9.91 18.58
N PRO A 163 3.63 -10.60 19.37
CA PRO A 163 2.45 -11.32 18.88
C PRO A 163 1.28 -10.40 18.55
N ALA A 164 0.79 -10.41 17.31
CA ALA A 164 -0.37 -9.66 16.84
C ALA A 164 -1.39 -10.54 16.11
N TRP A 165 -2.53 -9.93 15.76
CA TRP A 165 -3.51 -10.51 14.86
C TRP A 165 -3.18 -10.12 13.42
N THR A 166 -3.33 -11.06 12.49
CA THR A 166 -3.19 -10.80 11.04
C THR A 166 -4.12 -9.70 10.55
N LEU A 167 -5.25 -9.48 11.21
CA LEU A 167 -6.17 -8.39 10.90
C LEU A 167 -5.55 -7.00 11.00
N ASN A 168 -4.62 -6.76 11.92
CA ASN A 168 -3.97 -5.45 12.08
C ASN A 168 -3.18 -5.03 10.82
N ARG A 169 -3.06 -5.93 9.84
CA ARG A 169 -2.41 -5.71 8.54
C ARG A 169 -3.36 -5.14 7.47
N ILE A 170 -4.68 -5.20 7.72
CA ILE A 170 -5.70 -4.62 6.83
C ILE A 170 -6.03 -3.23 7.38
N GLU A 171 -5.48 -2.20 6.76
CA GLU A 171 -5.35 -0.85 7.35
C GLU A 171 -6.61 -0.03 7.36
N ARG A 172 -7.65 -0.42 6.62
CA ARG A 172 -8.97 0.22 6.70
C ARG A 172 -9.72 -0.25 7.94
N GLU A 173 -9.02 -0.25 9.07
CA GLU A 173 -9.35 -0.88 10.34
C GLU A 173 -10.84 -0.81 10.61
N LEU A 174 -11.54 -1.83 10.17
CA LEU A 174 -12.86 -2.07 10.66
C LEU A 174 -12.64 -2.55 12.10
N ARG A 175 -12.97 -1.72 13.12
CA ARG A 175 -12.98 -2.13 14.54
C ARG A 175 -14.01 -3.25 14.77
N TRP A 176 -13.72 -4.47 14.31
CA TRP A 176 -14.71 -5.54 14.22
C TRP A 176 -15.32 -5.85 15.59
N PRO A 177 -16.63 -6.13 15.67
CA PRO A 177 -17.26 -6.47 16.95
C PRO A 177 -16.50 -7.62 17.62
N GLY A 178 -15.89 -7.38 18.79
CA GLY A 178 -15.07 -8.36 19.51
C GLY A 178 -13.55 -8.20 19.37
N TYR A 179 -13.07 -7.41 18.40
CA TYR A 179 -11.64 -7.07 18.22
C TYR A 179 -10.99 -6.54 19.50
N ALA A 180 -11.66 -5.57 20.13
CA ALA A 180 -11.30 -5.01 21.42
C ALA A 180 -11.08 -6.07 22.53
N LYS A 181 -11.79 -7.19 22.43
CA LYS A 181 -11.79 -8.27 23.42
C LYS A 181 -10.88 -9.44 23.01
N GLY A 182 -10.12 -9.32 21.92
CA GLY A 182 -9.29 -10.41 21.39
C GLY A 182 -10.12 -11.61 20.91
N LYS A 183 -11.39 -11.38 20.55
CA LYS A 183 -12.34 -12.41 20.09
C LYS A 183 -12.57 -12.21 18.60
N GLY A 184 -12.22 -13.21 17.80
CA GLY A 184 -12.48 -13.22 16.36
C GLY A 184 -11.71 -14.34 15.66
N PRO A 185 -12.07 -14.67 14.42
CA PRO A 185 -11.44 -15.77 13.70
C PRO A 185 -10.08 -15.39 13.10
N PHE A 186 -9.28 -14.50 13.69
CA PHE A 186 -8.04 -14.03 13.04
C PHE A 186 -6.88 -14.96 13.42
N ALA A 187 -6.01 -15.28 12.46
CA ALA A 187 -4.77 -15.96 12.78
C ALA A 187 -3.79 -15.03 13.50
N ARG A 188 -2.82 -15.64 14.16
CA ARG A 188 -1.76 -14.93 14.87
C ARG A 188 -0.58 -14.68 13.93
N CYS A 189 0.02 -13.51 14.05
CA CYS A 189 1.28 -13.16 13.41
C CYS A 189 2.31 -12.71 14.46
N LEU A 190 3.59 -12.76 14.11
CA LEU A 190 4.70 -12.20 14.87
C LEU A 190 5.35 -11.10 14.04
N TYR A 191 5.60 -9.95 14.65
CA TYR A 191 6.38 -8.87 14.05
C TYR A 191 7.53 -8.50 14.96
N THR A 192 8.42 -7.62 14.49
CA THR A 192 9.59 -7.18 15.24
C THR A 192 9.42 -5.75 15.75
N ALA A 193 9.87 -5.49 16.97
CA ALA A 193 9.97 -4.15 17.54
C ALA A 193 11.31 -3.99 18.24
N VAL A 194 11.79 -2.75 18.42
CA VAL A 194 12.98 -2.49 19.21
C VAL A 194 12.54 -1.82 20.52
N LYS A 195 12.97 -2.41 21.64
CA LYS A 195 12.88 -1.74 22.94
C LYS A 195 14.17 -0.95 23.16
N PRO A 196 14.11 0.37 23.38
CA PRO A 196 15.30 1.15 23.74
C PRO A 196 15.95 0.65 25.03
N ALA A 197 17.23 1.01 25.23
CA ALA A 197 18.00 0.61 26.41
C ALA A 197 17.51 1.22 27.73
N SER A 198 16.68 2.27 27.69
CA SER A 198 16.15 2.92 28.88
C SER A 198 15.03 2.08 29.54
N ASP A 199 15.00 2.09 30.88
CA ASP A 199 13.93 1.48 31.67
C ASP A 199 12.68 2.37 31.80
N ASP A 200 12.70 3.55 31.18
CA ASP A 200 11.59 4.50 31.22
C ASP A 200 10.50 4.15 30.19
N TRP A 201 9.50 3.42 30.69
CA TRP A 201 8.29 3.01 29.96
C TRP A 201 7.38 4.17 29.53
N SER A 202 7.65 5.42 29.95
CA SER A 202 6.86 6.58 29.53
C SER A 202 7.08 6.92 28.05
N TRP A 203 8.21 6.51 27.47
CA TRP A 203 8.55 6.68 26.07
C TRP A 203 8.29 5.37 25.34
N GLY A 204 7.17 5.29 24.61
CA GLY A 204 6.66 4.06 23.99
C GLY A 204 7.70 3.27 23.20
N LEU A 205 7.47 1.96 23.03
CA LEU A 205 8.23 1.12 22.11
C LEU A 205 8.42 1.86 20.78
N SER A 206 9.65 2.04 20.34
CA SER A 206 9.94 2.36 18.94
C SER A 206 9.55 1.12 18.14
N LEU A 207 8.26 1.08 17.78
CA LEU A 207 7.76 0.13 16.81
C LEU A 207 8.59 0.37 15.56
N VAL A 208 9.29 -0.67 15.12
CA VAL A 208 10.09 -0.68 13.89
C VAL A 208 9.10 -0.48 12.76
N ASP A 209 8.85 0.78 12.41
CA ASP A 209 7.91 1.30 11.41
C ASP A 209 6.49 0.69 11.49
N TRP A 210 5.46 1.50 11.78
CA TRP A 210 4.05 1.08 11.73
C TRP A 210 3.63 0.46 10.38
N ALA A 211 4.46 0.62 9.35
CA ALA A 211 4.29 -0.01 8.05
C ALA A 211 4.59 -1.53 7.99
N MET A 212 5.10 -2.12 9.09
CA MET A 212 5.04 -3.52 9.53
C MET A 212 5.25 -4.60 8.45
N ASP A 213 6.20 -5.49 8.67
CA ASP A 213 6.23 -6.80 8.04
C ASP A 213 6.08 -7.82 9.17
N ALA A 214 5.50 -8.99 8.88
CA ALA A 214 5.23 -9.98 9.91
C ALA A 214 5.52 -11.38 9.39
N VAL A 215 5.60 -12.35 10.28
CA VAL A 215 5.60 -13.77 9.94
C VAL A 215 4.36 -14.42 10.54
N ALA A 216 3.73 -15.31 9.80
CA ALA A 216 2.55 -16.02 10.27
C ALA A 216 2.58 -17.48 9.83
N LEU A 217 1.79 -18.30 10.53
CA LEU A 217 1.55 -19.68 10.14
C LEU A 217 0.48 -19.72 9.05
N VAL A 218 0.78 -20.46 7.98
CA VAL A 218 -0.24 -20.84 6.99
C VAL A 218 -1.10 -21.93 7.65
N GLU A 219 -2.36 -21.62 7.89
CA GLU A 219 -3.29 -22.58 8.48
C GLU A 219 -3.85 -23.51 7.39
N PRO A 220 -3.85 -24.84 7.59
CA PRO A 220 -4.46 -25.76 6.65
C PRO A 220 -5.98 -25.52 6.60
N ARG A 221 -6.52 -25.40 5.39
CA ARG A 221 -7.97 -25.31 5.16
C ARG A 221 -8.61 -26.67 5.44
N GLY A 222 -8.99 -26.91 6.70
CA GLY A 222 -9.86 -28.01 7.10
C GLY A 222 -11.33 -27.67 6.88
N SER A 223 -12.17 -28.69 6.67
CA SER A 223 -13.63 -28.55 6.64
C SER A 223 -14.15 -28.16 8.03
N GLY A 224 -14.12 -26.87 8.38
CA GLY A 224 -14.66 -26.35 9.64
C GLY A 224 -13.85 -25.23 10.30
N THR A 225 -12.63 -24.93 9.86
CA THR A 225 -11.86 -23.79 10.41
C THR A 225 -12.27 -22.49 9.72
N THR A 226 -12.91 -21.60 10.46
CA THR A 226 -13.28 -20.24 9.99
C THR A 226 -12.13 -19.25 10.11
N THR A 227 -10.93 -19.68 10.51
CA THR A 227 -9.81 -18.78 10.80
C THR A 227 -9.34 -18.06 9.53
N MET A 228 -9.41 -16.74 9.57
CA MET A 228 -8.83 -15.79 8.64
C MET A 228 -7.33 -15.66 8.88
N GLY A 229 -6.57 -16.43 8.10
CA GLY A 229 -5.13 -16.53 8.21
C GLY A 229 -4.36 -15.98 7.02
N VAL A 230 -3.09 -16.35 6.96
CA VAL A 230 -2.19 -15.94 5.89
C VAL A 230 -2.21 -16.99 4.78
N LYS A 231 -2.21 -16.52 3.54
CA LYS A 231 -2.10 -17.35 2.34
C LYS A 231 -0.73 -17.13 1.71
N GLU A 232 -0.25 -18.19 1.08
CA GLU A 232 0.93 -18.08 0.23
C GLU A 232 0.57 -17.40 -1.08
N VAL A 233 1.34 -16.38 -1.46
CA VAL A 233 1.17 -15.66 -2.72
C VAL A 233 1.95 -16.39 -3.81
N ASN A 234 1.26 -16.76 -4.90
CA ASN A 234 1.92 -17.33 -6.06
C ASN A 234 2.78 -16.26 -6.74
N SER A 235 4.09 -16.48 -6.81
CA SER A 235 5.07 -15.55 -7.39
C SER A 235 5.09 -15.54 -8.92
N GLN A 236 4.43 -16.50 -9.58
CA GLN A 236 4.45 -16.67 -11.04
C GLN A 236 3.19 -16.17 -11.73
N SER A 237 2.05 -16.14 -11.03
CA SER A 237 0.77 -15.78 -11.66
C SER A 237 -0.20 -15.14 -10.67
N VAL A 238 -0.98 -14.18 -11.14
CA VAL A 238 -2.11 -13.60 -10.40
C VAL A 238 -3.28 -14.59 -10.31
N ASN A 239 -3.92 -14.65 -9.13
CA ASN A 239 -5.12 -15.46 -8.93
C ASN A 239 -6.40 -14.69 -9.33
N TYR A 240 -6.82 -14.80 -10.59
CA TYR A 240 -7.98 -14.06 -11.10
C TYR A 240 -9.32 -14.46 -10.46
N ASP A 241 -9.47 -15.71 -10.00
CA ASP A 241 -10.65 -16.13 -9.25
C ASP A 241 -10.79 -15.38 -7.93
N MET A 242 -9.67 -15.14 -7.26
CA MET A 242 -9.61 -14.34 -6.04
C MET A 242 -9.98 -12.88 -6.30
N LEU A 243 -9.37 -12.27 -7.33
CA LEU A 243 -9.66 -10.87 -7.72
C LEU A 243 -11.14 -10.69 -8.10
N GLY A 244 -11.66 -11.56 -8.97
CA GLY A 244 -13.07 -11.59 -9.34
C GLY A 244 -13.98 -11.84 -8.13
N GLY A 245 -13.54 -12.67 -7.19
CA GLY A 245 -14.22 -12.91 -5.92
C GLY A 245 -14.35 -11.65 -5.06
N TRP A 246 -13.29 -10.86 -4.91
CA TRP A 246 -13.34 -9.58 -4.18
C TRP A 246 -14.30 -8.58 -4.84
N LEU A 247 -14.22 -8.46 -6.17
CA LEU A 247 -15.05 -7.55 -6.95
C LEU A 247 -16.54 -7.91 -6.87
N ARG A 248 -16.89 -9.20 -7.08
CA ARG A 248 -18.28 -9.69 -6.92
C ARG A 248 -18.79 -9.53 -5.49
N ARG A 249 -17.94 -9.77 -4.49
CA ARG A 249 -18.31 -9.58 -3.08
C ARG A 249 -18.62 -8.11 -2.79
N CYS A 250 -17.80 -7.19 -3.30
CA CYS A 250 -18.04 -5.76 -3.20
C CYS A 250 -19.33 -5.34 -3.90
N ASP A 251 -19.57 -5.84 -5.12
CA ASP A 251 -20.79 -5.56 -5.88
C ASP A 251 -22.05 -5.99 -5.12
N LYS A 252 -22.01 -7.16 -4.47
CA LYS A 252 -23.11 -7.68 -3.67
C LYS A 252 -23.31 -6.93 -2.35
N LEU A 253 -22.24 -6.71 -1.58
CA LEU A 253 -22.32 -6.26 -0.18
C LEU A 253 -22.21 -4.74 -0.02
N HIS A 254 -21.64 -4.03 -0.99
CA HIS A 254 -21.33 -2.60 -0.91
C HIS A 254 -22.01 -1.79 -2.03
N HIS A 255 -23.13 -2.28 -2.58
CA HIS A 255 -23.86 -1.63 -3.67
C HIS A 255 -24.31 -0.18 -3.36
N ARG A 256 -24.46 0.19 -2.08
CA ARG A 256 -24.80 1.57 -1.69
C ARG A 256 -23.65 2.57 -1.88
N THR A 257 -22.40 2.10 -1.78
CA THR A 257 -21.22 2.98 -1.69
C THR A 257 -20.17 2.71 -2.75
N CYS A 258 -20.22 1.55 -3.40
CA CYS A 258 -19.24 1.11 -4.38
C CYS A 258 -19.84 0.84 -5.77
N ARG A 259 -21.11 1.21 -6.00
CA ARG A 259 -21.75 1.06 -7.30
C ARG A 259 -21.18 2.10 -8.27
N PRO A 260 -20.75 1.70 -9.47
CA PRO A 260 -20.30 2.66 -10.48
C PRO A 260 -21.38 3.69 -10.81
N ALA A 261 -21.00 4.96 -10.85
CA ALA A 261 -21.91 6.06 -11.12
C ALA A 261 -22.15 6.20 -12.63
N TRP A 262 -23.42 6.28 -13.03
CA TRP A 262 -23.77 6.62 -14.41
C TRP A 262 -23.73 8.15 -14.58
N SER A 263 -23.15 8.60 -15.68
CA SER A 263 -23.21 9.99 -16.14
C SER A 263 -23.41 10.01 -17.65
N GLU A 264 -24.20 10.98 -18.15
CA GLU A 264 -24.43 11.14 -19.58
C GLU A 264 -23.13 11.47 -20.34
N ALA A 265 -22.15 12.09 -19.65
CA ALA A 265 -20.81 12.34 -20.18
C ALA A 265 -20.10 11.06 -20.66
N LEU A 266 -20.41 9.91 -20.06
CA LEU A 266 -19.81 8.62 -20.46
C LEU A 266 -20.15 8.23 -21.90
N ARG A 267 -21.23 8.75 -22.48
CA ARG A 267 -21.54 8.48 -23.91
C ARG A 267 -20.50 9.08 -24.85
N ASN A 268 -19.76 10.08 -24.39
CA ASN A 268 -18.79 10.83 -25.18
C ASN A 268 -17.35 10.36 -24.96
N ILE A 269 -17.15 9.19 -24.35
CA ILE A 269 -15.81 8.62 -24.16
C ILE A 269 -15.57 7.47 -25.14
N LYS A 270 -14.30 7.30 -25.49
CA LYS A 270 -13.79 6.15 -26.25
C LYS A 270 -13.36 5.06 -25.26
N LEU A 271 -13.42 3.81 -25.70
CA LEU A 271 -12.95 2.64 -24.98
C LEU A 271 -12.15 1.73 -25.91
N VAL A 272 -11.27 0.92 -25.34
CA VAL A 272 -10.65 -0.20 -26.03
C VAL A 272 -11.55 -1.42 -25.88
N ASP A 273 -12.03 -1.98 -26.99
CA ASP A 273 -12.57 -3.33 -27.01
C ASP A 273 -11.40 -4.32 -27.02
N VAL A 274 -11.13 -4.94 -25.88
CA VAL A 274 -9.92 -5.76 -25.72
C VAL A 274 -10.02 -7.10 -26.45
N ALA A 275 -11.22 -7.53 -26.85
CA ALA A 275 -11.41 -8.77 -27.61
C ALA A 275 -11.06 -8.59 -29.09
N THR A 276 -11.40 -7.43 -29.66
CA THR A 276 -11.11 -7.09 -31.07
C THR A 276 -9.88 -6.22 -31.24
N ARG A 277 -9.31 -5.70 -30.13
CA ARG A 277 -8.22 -4.71 -30.10
C ARG A 277 -8.55 -3.45 -30.90
N THR A 278 -9.77 -2.94 -30.76
CA THR A 278 -10.22 -1.75 -31.52
C THR A 278 -10.71 -0.64 -30.59
N ILE A 279 -10.51 0.61 -30.99
CA ILE A 279 -11.15 1.74 -30.33
C ILE A 279 -12.62 1.80 -30.71
N VAL A 280 -13.49 1.87 -29.70
CA VAL A 280 -14.95 1.91 -29.85
C VAL A 280 -15.52 3.08 -29.06
N ASN A 281 -16.71 3.53 -29.46
CA ASN A 281 -17.51 4.41 -28.61
C ASN A 281 -18.02 3.65 -27.39
N TYR A 282 -18.33 4.39 -26.32
CA TYR A 282 -19.00 3.84 -25.17
C TYR A 282 -20.28 3.07 -25.57
N PRO A 283 -20.39 1.77 -25.23
CA PRO A 283 -21.43 0.91 -25.78
C PRO A 283 -22.80 1.19 -25.15
N ALA A 284 -23.86 1.03 -25.93
CA ALA A 284 -25.23 1.25 -25.44
C ALA A 284 -25.66 0.21 -24.39
N GLN A 285 -25.15 -1.02 -24.51
CA GLN A 285 -25.39 -2.20 -23.65
C GLN A 285 -24.05 -2.76 -23.15
N HIS A 286 -24.07 -3.56 -22.07
CA HIS A 286 -22.85 -4.15 -21.48
C HIS A 286 -21.77 -3.11 -21.16
N ARG A 287 -22.19 -2.11 -20.40
CA ARG A 287 -21.47 -0.86 -20.09
C ARG A 287 -20.29 -0.99 -19.14
N ASP A 288 -20.04 -2.19 -18.61
CA ASP A 288 -18.94 -2.39 -17.68
C ASP A 288 -17.60 -2.27 -18.41
N TYR A 289 -16.79 -1.31 -17.98
CA TYR A 289 -15.40 -1.17 -18.40
C TYR A 289 -14.48 -1.10 -17.18
N ILE A 290 -13.22 -1.47 -17.39
CA ILE A 290 -12.14 -1.26 -16.43
C ILE A 290 -11.38 -0.01 -16.84
N ALA A 291 -10.91 0.80 -15.90
CA ALA A 291 -9.98 1.90 -16.17
C ALA A 291 -8.55 1.51 -15.81
N LEU A 292 -7.55 2.06 -16.51
CA LEU A 292 -6.14 1.91 -16.17
C LEU A 292 -5.56 3.23 -15.68
N SER A 293 -4.91 3.17 -14.53
CA SER A 293 -4.13 4.25 -13.93
C SER A 293 -2.67 3.79 -13.81
N TYR A 294 -1.76 4.47 -14.52
CA TYR A 294 -0.36 4.06 -14.63
C TYR A 294 0.55 5.24 -14.96
N VAL A 295 1.86 5.05 -14.78
CA VAL A 295 2.85 6.07 -15.13
C VAL A 295 3.27 5.89 -16.59
N TRP A 296 3.00 6.89 -17.44
CA TRP A 296 3.31 6.80 -18.87
C TRP A 296 4.81 6.85 -19.18
N GLY A 297 5.58 7.66 -18.44
CA GLY A 297 6.96 8.00 -18.83
C GLY A 297 7.03 8.96 -20.03
N PRO A 298 8.20 9.17 -20.64
CA PRO A 298 8.43 10.18 -21.68
C PRO A 298 7.97 9.76 -23.10
N VAL A 299 7.04 8.82 -23.21
CA VAL A 299 6.62 8.24 -24.49
C VAL A 299 5.64 9.18 -25.22
N VAL A 300 5.89 9.42 -26.52
CA VAL A 300 4.98 10.17 -27.39
C VAL A 300 3.74 9.34 -27.66
N GLN A 301 2.56 9.90 -27.39
CA GLN A 301 1.30 9.16 -27.49
C GLN A 301 0.74 9.21 -28.92
N PRO A 302 0.42 8.06 -29.53
CA PRO A 302 -0.35 8.02 -30.76
C PRO A 302 -1.81 8.43 -30.48
N SER A 303 -2.41 9.18 -31.39
CA SER A 303 -3.85 9.49 -31.34
C SER A 303 -4.62 8.43 -32.11
N TYR A 304 -5.71 7.92 -31.53
CA TYR A 304 -6.55 6.91 -32.14
C TYR A 304 -8.00 7.40 -32.29
N SER A 305 -8.60 7.04 -33.42
CA SER A 305 -9.99 7.28 -33.78
C SER A 305 -10.83 6.02 -33.58
N VAL A 306 -12.14 6.20 -33.48
CA VAL A 306 -13.08 5.07 -33.38
C VAL A 306 -13.00 4.22 -34.64
N GLY A 307 -12.87 2.91 -34.46
CA GLY A 307 -12.68 1.93 -35.54
C GLY A 307 -11.22 1.55 -35.77
N ASP A 308 -10.25 2.30 -35.22
CA ASP A 308 -8.84 1.97 -35.36
C ASP A 308 -8.50 0.67 -34.65
N VAL A 309 -7.70 -0.18 -35.31
CA VAL A 309 -7.12 -1.39 -34.75
C VAL A 309 -5.81 -1.03 -34.07
N LEU A 310 -5.67 -1.40 -32.80
CA LEU A 310 -4.50 -1.08 -32.00
C LEU A 310 -3.33 -2.00 -32.36
N PRO A 311 -2.12 -1.45 -32.60
CA PRO A 311 -0.91 -2.24 -32.79
C PRO A 311 -0.47 -2.86 -31.46
N ASP A 312 0.75 -3.40 -31.39
CA ASP A 312 1.36 -3.76 -30.10
C ASP A 312 1.53 -2.50 -29.24
N LEU A 313 1.01 -2.56 -28.03
CA LEU A 313 1.00 -1.45 -27.08
C LEU A 313 2.08 -1.64 -26.02
N PRO A 314 2.41 -0.58 -25.26
CA PRO A 314 3.28 -0.70 -24.11
C PRO A 314 2.85 -1.81 -23.14
N THR A 315 3.83 -2.49 -22.54
CA THR A 315 3.60 -3.73 -21.75
C THR A 315 2.52 -3.56 -20.68
N THR A 316 2.45 -2.40 -20.01
CA THR A 316 1.46 -2.15 -18.95
C THR A 316 0.03 -2.15 -19.50
N ILE A 317 -0.18 -1.62 -20.71
CA ILE A 317 -1.50 -1.60 -21.34
C ILE A 317 -1.87 -3.00 -21.81
N GLU A 318 -0.94 -3.73 -22.43
CA GLU A 318 -1.16 -5.13 -22.81
C GLU A 318 -1.54 -6.01 -21.61
N ASP A 319 -0.81 -5.86 -20.50
CA ASP A 319 -1.13 -6.56 -19.26
C ASP A 319 -2.51 -6.16 -18.72
N ALA A 320 -2.89 -4.88 -18.79
CA ALA A 320 -4.21 -4.43 -18.38
C ALA A 320 -5.34 -5.01 -19.26
N MET A 321 -5.10 -5.18 -20.57
CA MET A 321 -6.04 -5.87 -21.47
C MET A 321 -6.20 -7.35 -21.08
N VAL A 322 -5.10 -8.03 -20.73
CA VAL A 322 -5.14 -9.42 -20.23
C VAL A 322 -5.94 -9.51 -18.93
N VAL A 323 -5.67 -8.63 -17.96
CA VAL A 323 -6.41 -8.58 -16.70
C VAL A 323 -7.90 -8.34 -16.95
N THR A 324 -8.23 -7.45 -17.88
CA THR A 324 -9.62 -7.12 -18.25
C THR A 324 -10.37 -8.36 -18.77
N LEU A 325 -9.76 -9.10 -19.70
CA LEU A 325 -10.32 -10.35 -20.21
C LEU A 325 -10.45 -11.42 -19.12
N LYS A 326 -9.43 -11.57 -18.27
CA LYS A 326 -9.42 -12.56 -17.17
C LYS A 326 -10.44 -12.25 -16.06
N LEU A 327 -10.88 -10.99 -15.96
CA LEU A 327 -11.98 -10.58 -15.08
C LEU A 327 -13.35 -10.61 -15.79
N GLU A 328 -13.43 -11.26 -16.96
CA GLU A 328 -14.65 -11.42 -17.75
C GLU A 328 -15.26 -10.08 -18.19
N LYS A 329 -14.41 -9.08 -18.42
CA LYS A 329 -14.79 -7.77 -18.97
C LYS A 329 -14.23 -7.60 -20.38
N ARG A 330 -14.89 -6.73 -21.15
CA ARG A 330 -14.59 -6.51 -22.57
C ARG A 330 -13.98 -5.13 -22.86
N TYR A 331 -14.28 -4.14 -22.03
CA TYR A 331 -13.90 -2.77 -22.31
C TYR A 331 -12.86 -2.28 -21.31
N LEU A 332 -11.82 -1.64 -21.83
CA LEU A 332 -10.76 -1.00 -21.06
C LEU A 332 -10.68 0.48 -21.45
N TRP A 333 -10.67 1.38 -20.47
CA TRP A 333 -10.36 2.79 -20.68
C TRP A 333 -8.90 3.04 -20.32
N VAL A 334 -8.18 3.68 -21.26
CA VAL A 334 -6.78 4.09 -21.09
C VAL A 334 -6.67 5.53 -21.57
N ASP A 335 -6.30 6.44 -20.69
CA ASP A 335 -6.14 7.88 -20.94
C ASP A 335 -5.34 8.21 -22.21
N SER A 336 -4.21 7.56 -22.42
CA SER A 336 -3.32 7.76 -23.56
C SER A 336 -3.90 7.32 -24.90
N LEU A 337 -4.86 6.39 -24.90
CA LEU A 337 -5.49 5.84 -26.11
C LEU A 337 -6.88 6.41 -26.37
N CYS A 338 -7.61 6.71 -25.30
CA CYS A 338 -9.02 7.11 -25.36
C CYS A 338 -9.20 8.64 -25.41
N ILE A 339 -8.16 9.40 -25.10
CA ILE A 339 -8.14 10.86 -25.21
C ILE A 339 -7.17 11.26 -26.32
N ASN A 340 -7.64 12.07 -27.26
CA ASN A 340 -6.75 12.67 -28.25
C ASN A 340 -5.84 13.72 -27.60
N GLN A 341 -4.58 13.35 -27.35
CA GLN A 341 -3.62 14.23 -26.68
C GLN A 341 -3.18 15.43 -27.54
N SER A 342 -3.44 15.39 -28.85
CA SER A 342 -3.09 16.46 -29.79
C SER A 342 -4.17 17.53 -29.96
N ASP A 343 -5.40 17.23 -29.54
CA ASP A 343 -6.53 18.17 -29.60
C ASP A 343 -6.77 18.75 -28.20
N THR A 344 -6.44 20.04 -28.04
CA THR A 344 -6.57 20.74 -26.76
C THR A 344 -8.01 20.84 -26.28
N GLU A 345 -8.98 21.01 -27.19
CA GLU A 345 -10.38 21.17 -26.83
C GLU A 345 -10.98 19.83 -26.39
N GLU A 346 -10.74 18.77 -27.15
CA GLU A 346 -11.14 17.40 -26.77
C GLU A 346 -10.50 17.02 -25.44
N LYS A 347 -9.20 17.31 -25.26
CA LYS A 347 -8.48 17.01 -24.02
C LYS A 347 -9.10 17.70 -22.81
N LEU A 348 -9.39 19.00 -22.90
CA LEU A 348 -10.02 19.75 -21.80
C LEU A 348 -11.41 19.20 -21.47
N LEU A 349 -12.20 18.82 -22.49
CA LEU A 349 -13.50 18.21 -22.32
C LEU A 349 -13.41 16.84 -21.63
N GLN A 350 -12.47 15.98 -22.05
CA GLN A 350 -12.24 14.67 -21.40
C GLN A 350 -11.69 14.81 -19.98
N ILE A 351 -10.86 15.83 -19.69
CA ILE A 351 -10.44 16.16 -18.32
C ILE A 351 -11.66 16.48 -17.45
N GLY A 352 -12.63 17.23 -17.98
CA GLY A 352 -13.92 17.49 -17.32
C GLY A 352 -14.73 16.21 -17.06
N TYR A 353 -14.49 15.13 -17.80
CA TYR A 353 -15.15 13.83 -17.63
C TYR A 353 -14.43 12.89 -16.67
N MET A 354 -13.26 13.25 -16.12
CA MET A 354 -12.47 12.35 -15.27
C MET A 354 -13.25 11.84 -14.05
N SER A 355 -14.13 12.67 -13.47
CA SER A 355 -15.06 12.26 -12.41
C SER A 355 -16.00 11.14 -12.87
N ALA A 356 -16.63 11.32 -14.02
CA ALA A 356 -17.51 10.32 -14.61
C ALA A 356 -16.74 9.05 -15.00
N ILE A 357 -15.56 9.19 -15.61
CA ILE A 357 -14.75 8.06 -16.11
C ILE A 357 -14.29 7.16 -14.96
N TYR A 358 -13.68 7.71 -13.90
CA TYR A 358 -13.21 6.87 -12.80
C TYR A 358 -14.35 6.45 -11.87
N GLY A 359 -15.34 7.32 -11.64
CA GLY A 359 -16.53 7.00 -10.85
C GLY A 359 -17.46 5.98 -11.51
N GLY A 360 -17.49 5.93 -12.84
CA GLY A 360 -18.29 5.02 -13.66
C GLY A 360 -17.60 3.72 -14.06
N ALA A 361 -16.30 3.57 -13.78
CA ALA A 361 -15.57 2.34 -14.05
C ALA A 361 -16.05 1.21 -13.13
N TRP A 362 -16.15 -0.01 -13.67
CA TRP A 362 -16.47 -1.19 -12.87
C TRP A 362 -15.37 -1.49 -11.84
N ALA A 363 -14.12 -1.30 -12.25
CA ALA A 363 -12.93 -1.28 -11.41
C ALA A 363 -11.80 -0.50 -12.10
N THR A 364 -10.83 -0.04 -11.32
CA THR A 364 -9.63 0.62 -11.83
C THR A 364 -8.40 -0.22 -11.49
N ILE A 365 -7.61 -0.56 -12.50
CA ILE A 365 -6.29 -1.16 -12.35
C ILE A 365 -5.30 -0.03 -12.07
N ILE A 366 -4.53 -0.15 -10.99
CA ILE A 366 -3.49 0.80 -10.61
C ILE A 366 -2.14 0.09 -10.70
N ALA A 367 -1.31 0.51 -11.65
CA ALA A 367 0.04 0.00 -11.84
C ALA A 367 1.02 0.75 -10.93
N MET A 368 1.37 0.17 -9.77
CA MET A 368 2.20 0.85 -8.77
C MET A 368 3.70 0.66 -8.96
N SER A 369 4.08 -0.47 -9.55
CA SER A 369 5.48 -0.89 -9.71
C SER A 369 6.19 -0.26 -10.90
N GLY A 370 5.44 0.34 -11.83
CA GLY A 370 6.00 0.89 -13.05
C GLY A 370 6.43 2.34 -12.93
N THR A 371 7.55 2.67 -13.57
CA THR A 371 8.03 4.06 -13.75
C THR A 371 7.74 4.60 -15.15
N ALA A 372 7.33 3.74 -16.08
CA ALA A 372 6.99 4.04 -17.47
C ALA A 372 5.95 3.07 -18.04
N ALA A 373 5.39 3.40 -19.21
CA ALA A 373 4.35 2.63 -19.89
C ALA A 373 4.74 1.18 -20.19
N ASP A 374 6.04 0.90 -20.37
CA ASP A 374 6.57 -0.44 -20.68
C ASP A 374 6.93 -1.28 -19.45
N SER A 375 6.67 -0.78 -18.23
CA SER A 375 7.06 -1.51 -17.01
C SER A 375 6.31 -2.82 -16.82
N GLY A 376 5.07 -2.91 -17.31
CA GLY A 376 4.21 -4.08 -17.13
C GLY A 376 3.51 -4.13 -15.77
N LEU A 377 2.59 -5.09 -15.64
CA LEU A 377 1.95 -5.47 -14.39
C LEU A 377 2.58 -6.78 -13.88
N PRO A 378 3.15 -6.80 -12.66
CA PRO A 378 3.80 -8.00 -12.12
C PRO A 378 2.87 -9.23 -12.12
N ARG A 379 3.39 -10.38 -12.56
CA ARG A 379 2.71 -11.71 -12.59
C ARG A 379 1.53 -11.85 -13.55
N VAL A 380 1.35 -10.91 -14.49
CA VAL A 380 0.32 -11.02 -15.53
C VAL A 380 0.85 -11.77 -16.75
N ARG A 381 1.80 -11.19 -17.49
CA ARG A 381 2.52 -11.86 -18.58
C ARG A 381 3.97 -12.19 -18.24
N THR A 382 4.59 -11.40 -17.37
CA THR A 382 5.98 -11.61 -16.93
C THR A 382 6.08 -11.54 -15.40
N SER A 383 7.04 -12.29 -14.85
CA SER A 383 7.36 -12.29 -13.41
C SER A 383 8.59 -11.43 -13.09
N VAL A 384 8.95 -10.49 -13.98
CA VAL A 384 10.12 -9.62 -13.79
C VAL A 384 9.82 -8.62 -12.67
N GLY A 385 10.78 -8.43 -11.76
CA GLY A 385 10.65 -7.50 -10.63
C GLY A 385 9.74 -7.98 -9.49
N VAL A 386 9.24 -9.22 -9.54
CA VAL A 386 8.44 -9.80 -8.45
C VAL A 386 9.32 -10.06 -7.23
N ILE A 387 8.87 -9.59 -6.06
CA ILE A 387 9.49 -9.84 -4.76
C ILE A 387 8.79 -11.05 -4.14
N PRO A 388 9.45 -12.22 -4.04
CA PRO A 388 8.81 -13.43 -3.55
C PRO A 388 8.53 -13.37 -2.05
N GLN A 389 7.52 -14.14 -1.62
CA GLN A 389 7.25 -14.37 -0.21
C GLN A 389 8.32 -15.30 0.36
N LEU A 390 8.93 -14.93 1.50
CA LEU A 390 9.81 -15.86 2.19
C LEU A 390 8.97 -16.90 2.93
N SER A 391 9.39 -18.16 2.84
CA SER A 391 8.72 -19.27 3.51
C SER A 391 9.71 -20.23 4.18
N LEU A 392 9.23 -20.92 5.22
CA LEU A 392 9.97 -21.92 5.98
C LEU A 392 9.01 -23.01 6.45
N GLU A 393 9.36 -24.27 6.24
CA GLU A 393 8.69 -25.39 6.89
C GLU A 393 9.38 -25.73 8.21
N LEU A 394 8.60 -25.80 9.29
CA LEU A 394 9.08 -26.13 10.61
C LEU A 394 8.04 -26.99 11.34
N GLY A 395 8.43 -28.21 11.72
CA GLY A 395 7.56 -29.12 12.47
C GLY A 395 6.24 -29.46 11.76
N GLY A 396 6.28 -29.63 10.44
CA GLY A 396 5.08 -29.89 9.61
C GLY A 396 4.15 -28.69 9.44
N LYS A 397 4.57 -27.50 9.87
CA LYS A 397 3.84 -26.24 9.67
C LYS A 397 4.64 -25.32 8.76
N LYS A 398 3.94 -24.59 7.89
CA LYS A 398 4.55 -23.61 7.00
C LYS A 398 4.44 -22.21 7.61
N LEU A 399 5.57 -21.54 7.79
CA LEU A 399 5.67 -20.13 8.14
C LEU A 399 5.93 -19.33 6.86
N VAL A 400 5.29 -18.18 6.73
CA VAL A 400 5.51 -17.26 5.62
C VAL A 400 5.62 -15.83 6.11
N SER A 401 6.41 -14.99 5.43
CA SER A 401 6.35 -13.55 5.65
C SER A 401 5.02 -13.00 5.12
N VAL A 402 4.35 -12.17 5.90
CA VAL A 402 3.14 -11.45 5.48
C VAL A 402 3.61 -10.28 4.62
N MET A 403 3.11 -10.21 3.39
CA MET A 403 3.45 -9.14 2.47
C MET A 403 3.10 -7.76 3.07
N PRO A 404 3.75 -6.67 2.58
CA PRO A 404 3.53 -5.32 3.09
C PRO A 404 2.06 -4.89 3.05
N THR A 405 1.71 -3.85 3.80
CA THR A 405 0.38 -3.26 3.73
C THR A 405 0.21 -2.37 2.50
N LEU A 406 -1.04 -2.11 2.10
CA LEU A 406 -1.31 -1.26 0.93
C LEU A 406 -0.82 0.18 1.14
N SER A 407 -1.05 0.80 2.30
CA SER A 407 -0.64 2.19 2.57
C SER A 407 0.88 2.34 2.45
N ARG A 408 1.65 1.34 2.88
CA ARG A 408 3.10 1.30 2.69
C ARG A 408 3.48 1.23 1.23
N GLN A 409 2.83 0.36 0.46
CA GLN A 409 3.07 0.29 -0.98
C GLN A 409 2.73 1.61 -1.66
N VAL A 410 1.64 2.25 -1.24
CA VAL A 410 1.18 3.54 -1.77
C VAL A 410 2.19 4.63 -1.45
N SER A 411 2.58 4.80 -0.18
CA SER A 411 3.48 5.87 0.26
C SER A 411 4.85 5.82 -0.43
N LEU A 412 5.35 4.62 -0.71
CA LEU A 412 6.64 4.41 -1.39
C LEU A 412 6.54 4.48 -2.91
N SER A 413 5.35 4.33 -3.49
CA SER A 413 5.19 4.25 -4.94
C SER A 413 5.51 5.57 -5.66
N PRO A 414 6.10 5.52 -6.87
CA PRO A 414 6.15 6.67 -7.76
C PRO A 414 4.76 7.18 -8.15
N TRP A 415 3.77 6.28 -8.19
CA TRP A 415 2.38 6.56 -8.52
C TRP A 415 1.79 7.64 -7.61
N VAL A 416 1.81 7.48 -6.28
CA VAL A 416 1.17 8.42 -5.34
C VAL A 416 1.76 9.84 -5.42
N LYS A 417 3.01 9.95 -5.88
CA LYS A 417 3.73 11.22 -5.99
C LYS A 417 3.21 12.08 -7.14
N ARG A 418 2.38 11.57 -8.06
CA ARG A 418 1.86 12.35 -9.20
C ARG A 418 0.50 12.95 -8.87
N ALA A 419 0.31 14.24 -9.15
CA ALA A 419 -0.94 14.95 -8.89
C ALA A 419 -2.17 14.27 -9.51
N TRP A 420 -2.10 13.92 -10.81
CA TRP A 420 -3.20 13.28 -11.54
C TRP A 420 -3.71 11.98 -10.90
N THR A 421 -2.83 11.18 -10.31
CA THR A 421 -3.20 9.91 -9.65
C THR A 421 -4.12 10.10 -8.45
N PHE A 422 -4.17 11.32 -7.89
CA PHE A 422 -5.06 11.63 -6.77
C PHE A 422 -6.51 11.41 -7.15
N GLN A 423 -6.99 12.06 -8.22
CA GLN A 423 -8.37 11.91 -8.67
C GLN A 423 -8.66 10.47 -9.15
N GLU A 424 -7.71 9.84 -9.84
CA GLU A 424 -7.83 8.46 -10.35
C GLU A 424 -8.08 7.47 -9.20
N GLY A 425 -7.30 7.57 -8.13
CA GLY A 425 -7.47 6.76 -6.93
C GLY A 425 -8.71 7.15 -6.11
N MET A 426 -8.99 8.44 -5.97
CA MET A 426 -10.05 8.96 -5.10
C MET A 426 -11.46 8.70 -5.60
N LEU A 427 -11.65 8.73 -6.92
CA LEU A 427 -12.97 8.65 -7.55
C LEU A 427 -13.36 7.23 -7.92
N SER A 428 -12.37 6.34 -8.05
CA SER A 428 -12.59 4.93 -8.37
C SER A 428 -13.26 4.18 -7.21
N PRO A 429 -14.51 3.67 -7.37
CA PRO A 429 -15.21 2.96 -6.28
C PRO A 429 -14.57 1.62 -5.92
N ARG A 430 -13.79 1.04 -6.85
CA ARG A 430 -13.11 -0.26 -6.74
C ARG A 430 -11.75 -0.17 -7.42
N ARG A 431 -10.68 -0.55 -6.70
CA ARG A 431 -9.30 -0.44 -7.18
C ARG A 431 -8.55 -1.74 -6.98
N LEU A 432 -7.80 -2.12 -7.99
CA LEU A 432 -6.87 -3.25 -7.97
C LEU A 432 -5.45 -2.69 -8.11
N PHE A 433 -4.67 -2.76 -7.03
CA PHE A 433 -3.31 -2.28 -7.00
C PHE A 433 -2.36 -3.42 -7.33
N PHE A 434 -1.65 -3.31 -8.45
CA PHE A 434 -0.62 -4.25 -8.86
C PHE A 434 0.73 -3.73 -8.37
N THR A 435 1.36 -4.49 -7.45
CA THR A 435 2.69 -4.19 -6.91
C THR A 435 3.65 -5.35 -7.12
N ASN A 436 4.94 -5.12 -6.82
CA ASN A 436 5.99 -6.14 -6.92
C ASN A 436 5.78 -7.28 -5.91
N HIS A 437 4.99 -7.06 -4.86
CA HIS A 437 4.78 -8.02 -3.78
C HIS A 437 3.51 -8.86 -3.98
N GLN A 438 2.38 -8.20 -4.21
CA GLN A 438 1.07 -8.84 -4.34
C GLN A 438 0.06 -7.88 -4.99
N VAL A 439 -1.11 -8.39 -5.35
CA VAL A 439 -2.27 -7.58 -5.71
C VAL A 439 -3.07 -7.24 -4.46
N TYR A 440 -3.46 -5.97 -4.35
CA TYR A 440 -4.39 -5.49 -3.34
C TYR A 440 -5.69 -5.07 -3.98
N PHE A 441 -6.79 -5.21 -3.24
CA PHE A 441 -8.08 -4.68 -3.59
C PHE A 441 -8.52 -3.65 -2.55
N GLU A 442 -8.97 -2.49 -2.99
CA GLU A 442 -9.62 -1.50 -2.13
C GLU A 442 -10.86 -0.94 -2.81
N CYS A 443 -12.04 -1.10 -2.20
CA CYS A 443 -13.24 -0.39 -2.63
C CYS A 443 -13.50 0.85 -1.77
N ASN A 444 -14.71 1.38 -1.69
CA ASN A 444 -15.02 2.44 -0.72
C ASN A 444 -15.25 1.90 0.70
N SER A 445 -15.52 0.60 0.89
CA SER A 445 -15.94 0.05 2.19
C SER A 445 -15.00 -1.00 2.80
N SER A 446 -14.12 -1.62 2.02
CA SER A 446 -13.23 -2.67 2.51
C SER A 446 -11.89 -2.65 1.78
N GLN A 447 -10.94 -3.42 2.29
CA GLN A 447 -9.63 -3.67 1.71
C GLN A 447 -9.33 -5.18 1.83
N SER A 448 -8.68 -5.75 0.81
CA SER A 448 -8.28 -7.16 0.75
C SER A 448 -6.91 -7.27 0.06
N CYS A 449 -6.19 -8.36 0.29
CA CYS A 449 -4.90 -8.63 -0.38
C CYS A 449 -4.68 -10.14 -0.54
N GLU A 450 -3.81 -10.56 -1.46
CA GLU A 450 -3.63 -11.99 -1.75
C GLU A 450 -3.06 -12.78 -0.58
N SER A 451 -2.20 -12.17 0.23
CA SER A 451 -1.53 -12.82 1.36
C SER A 451 -2.42 -13.01 2.59
N LEU A 452 -3.64 -12.48 2.62
CA LEU A 452 -4.56 -12.61 3.76
C LEU A 452 -5.90 -13.22 3.34
N ASP A 453 -6.42 -14.15 4.14
CA ASP A 453 -7.79 -14.63 4.00
C ASP A 453 -8.75 -13.71 4.73
N ASP A 454 -9.58 -12.99 3.98
CA ASP A 454 -10.64 -12.15 4.54
C ASP A 454 -12.05 -12.75 4.32
N SER A 455 -12.15 -13.93 3.70
CA SER A 455 -13.42 -14.49 3.23
C SER A 455 -14.42 -14.73 4.36
N GLY A 456 -13.94 -15.15 5.53
CA GLY A 456 -14.72 -15.38 6.75
C GLY A 456 -15.00 -14.14 7.59
N SER A 457 -14.79 -12.92 7.05
CA SER A 457 -14.90 -11.71 7.86
C SER A 457 -16.31 -11.50 8.40
N PRO A 458 -16.50 -11.24 9.71
CA PRO A 458 -17.80 -10.88 10.27
C PRO A 458 -18.42 -9.67 9.59
N PHE A 459 -17.61 -8.76 9.05
CA PHE A 459 -18.08 -7.60 8.29
C PHE A 459 -18.94 -8.01 7.08
N HIS A 460 -18.59 -9.11 6.42
CA HIS A 460 -19.37 -9.63 5.29
C HIS A 460 -20.73 -10.20 5.70
N SER A 461 -20.91 -10.54 6.98
CA SER A 461 -22.15 -11.11 7.53
C SER A 461 -23.08 -10.09 8.17
N LEU A 462 -22.62 -8.85 8.38
CA LEU A 462 -23.45 -7.75 8.87
C LEU A 462 -24.59 -7.45 7.88
N SER A 463 -25.70 -6.87 8.34
CA SER A 463 -26.70 -6.23 7.46
C SER A 463 -26.16 -4.95 6.82
N ASP A 464 -26.82 -4.43 5.79
CA ASP A 464 -26.42 -3.17 5.15
C ASP A 464 -26.37 -2.01 6.15
N GLU A 465 -27.38 -1.89 7.01
CA GLU A 465 -27.50 -0.84 8.01
C GLU A 465 -26.35 -0.94 9.03
N GLN A 466 -26.08 -2.16 9.51
CA GLN A 466 -24.95 -2.39 10.42
C GLN A 466 -23.61 -2.08 9.76
N ARG A 467 -23.42 -2.41 8.48
CA ARG A 467 -22.20 -2.05 7.75
C ARG A 467 -22.06 -0.54 7.62
N GLN A 468 -23.13 0.18 7.28
CA GLN A 468 -23.06 1.64 7.18
C GLN A 468 -22.74 2.29 8.52
N THR A 469 -23.50 1.98 9.58
CA THR A 469 -23.23 2.50 10.94
C THR A 469 -21.79 2.23 11.40
N PHE A 470 -21.24 1.11 10.95
CA PHE A 470 -19.87 0.73 11.25
C PHE A 470 -18.86 1.58 10.46
N LEU A 471 -19.09 1.78 9.17
CA LEU A 471 -18.25 2.58 8.28
C LEU A 471 -18.25 4.06 8.68
N ASP A 472 -19.38 4.59 9.13
CA ASP A 472 -19.51 5.98 9.61
C ASP A 472 -18.70 6.25 10.88
N LYS A 473 -18.37 5.20 11.64
CA LYS A 473 -17.54 5.28 12.86
C LYS A 473 -16.06 5.11 12.59
N LEU A 474 -15.66 4.80 11.36
CA LEU A 474 -14.26 4.62 11.04
C LEU A 474 -13.53 5.95 10.91
N PRO A 475 -12.26 6.02 11.35
CA PRO A 475 -11.43 7.16 11.03
C PRO A 475 -11.39 7.35 9.51
N GLU A 476 -11.42 8.61 9.07
CA GLU A 476 -11.24 8.99 7.67
C GLU A 476 -9.83 8.61 7.20
N SER A 477 -9.64 7.36 6.78
CA SER A 477 -8.38 6.85 6.24
C SER A 477 -8.56 6.21 4.85
N GLY A 478 -7.52 6.35 4.03
CA GLY A 478 -7.42 5.74 2.70
C GLY A 478 -7.65 6.70 1.53
N LEU A 479 -7.47 6.17 0.31
CA LEU A 479 -7.56 6.91 -0.95
C LEU A 479 -9.03 7.11 -1.41
N SER A 480 -10.03 7.20 -0.54
CA SER A 480 -11.45 7.16 -0.93
C SER A 480 -12.15 8.49 -0.66
N LEU A 481 -12.63 9.18 -1.69
CA LEU A 481 -13.28 10.48 -1.53
C LEU A 481 -14.56 10.39 -0.68
N GLU A 482 -15.37 9.36 -0.90
CA GLU A 482 -16.58 9.07 -0.11
C GLU A 482 -16.30 8.88 1.39
N ASN A 483 -15.08 8.51 1.78
CA ASN A 483 -14.71 8.41 3.19
C ASN A 483 -14.35 9.77 3.78
N VAL A 484 -13.74 10.66 2.99
CA VAL A 484 -13.36 12.00 3.46
C VAL A 484 -14.56 12.93 3.51
N LEU A 485 -15.46 12.84 2.52
CA LEU A 485 -16.66 13.70 2.48
C LEU A 485 -17.71 13.30 3.53
N GLY A 486 -17.59 12.12 4.12
CA GLY A 486 -18.62 11.52 4.95
C GLY A 486 -19.78 11.00 4.10
N ARG A 487 -20.42 9.93 4.56
CA ARG A 487 -21.51 9.28 3.83
C ARG A 487 -22.80 9.95 4.24
N GLY A 488 -23.51 10.53 3.28
CA GLY A 488 -24.74 11.30 3.48
C GLY A 488 -25.64 10.71 4.57
N GLY A 489 -25.61 11.34 5.73
CA GLY A 489 -26.43 11.10 6.89
C GLY A 489 -26.68 12.46 7.51
N ASP A 490 -27.96 12.80 7.60
CA ASP A 490 -28.65 13.97 8.15
C ASP A 490 -27.89 14.86 9.15
N ASP A 491 -26.80 15.49 8.71
CA ASP A 491 -26.30 16.72 9.29
C ASP A 491 -26.28 17.74 8.16
N GLN A 492 -27.06 18.80 8.32
CA GLN A 492 -26.69 20.12 7.84
C GLN A 492 -25.30 20.40 8.40
N ALA A 493 -24.25 19.90 7.74
CA ALA A 493 -22.88 20.08 8.16
C ALA A 493 -22.61 21.58 8.13
N GLN A 494 -22.64 22.19 9.31
CA GLN A 494 -22.21 23.56 9.55
C GLN A 494 -20.88 23.78 8.82
N GLY A 495 -20.67 24.97 8.24
CA GLY A 495 -19.52 25.28 7.36
C GLY A 495 -18.15 24.83 7.89
N ASP A 496 -17.99 24.74 9.22
CA ASP A 496 -16.80 24.21 9.90
C ASP A 496 -16.39 22.79 9.49
N ALA A 497 -17.32 21.84 9.35
CA ALA A 497 -16.97 20.47 8.99
C ALA A 497 -16.60 20.34 7.50
N ALA A 498 -17.29 21.11 6.64
CA ALA A 498 -17.07 21.11 5.20
C ALA A 498 -15.67 21.64 4.84
N ILE A 499 -15.28 22.79 5.41
CA ILE A 499 -13.97 23.39 5.12
C ILE A 499 -12.81 22.52 5.62
N LEU A 500 -12.95 21.83 6.76
CA LEU A 500 -11.90 20.93 7.26
C LEU A 500 -11.67 19.74 6.31
N LYS A 501 -12.75 19.17 5.75
CA LYS A 501 -12.67 18.11 4.74
C LYS A 501 -11.98 18.59 3.48
N TYR A 502 -12.39 19.76 2.97
CA TYR A 502 -11.74 20.40 1.82
C TYR A 502 -10.25 20.64 2.07
N MET A 503 -9.86 21.22 3.21
CA MET A 503 -8.46 21.50 3.55
C MET A 503 -7.64 20.22 3.63
N LYS A 504 -8.19 19.13 4.19
CA LYS A 504 -7.52 17.82 4.20
C LYS A 504 -7.28 17.26 2.80
N LEU A 505 -8.21 17.47 1.87
CA LEU A 505 -8.06 17.09 0.47
C LEU A 505 -6.97 17.92 -0.22
N VAL A 506 -6.97 19.23 -0.02
CA VAL A 506 -5.94 20.13 -0.54
C VAL A 506 -4.56 19.78 0.02
N TYR A 507 -4.45 19.54 1.33
CA TYR A 507 -3.21 19.13 1.98
C TYR A 507 -2.65 17.84 1.36
N THR A 508 -3.51 16.83 1.20
CA THR A 508 -3.10 15.54 0.62
C THR A 508 -2.71 15.69 -0.85
N TYR A 509 -3.42 16.54 -1.60
CA TYR A 509 -3.14 16.78 -3.01
C TYR A 509 -1.85 17.58 -3.24
N THR A 510 -1.65 18.68 -2.52
CA THR A 510 -0.48 19.57 -2.68
C THR A 510 0.82 18.93 -2.24
N SER A 511 0.74 17.85 -1.45
CA SER A 511 1.90 16.98 -1.17
C SER A 511 2.49 16.28 -2.40
N LYS A 512 1.76 16.27 -3.52
CA LYS A 512 2.12 15.58 -4.76
C LYS A 512 2.88 16.49 -5.72
N LYS A 513 3.67 15.86 -6.59
CA LYS A 513 4.38 16.50 -7.69
C LYS A 513 3.46 16.69 -8.88
N VAL A 514 3.42 17.94 -9.34
CA VAL A 514 2.79 18.36 -10.59
C VAL A 514 3.91 18.50 -11.63
N THR A 515 3.84 17.76 -12.73
CA THR A 515 4.89 17.81 -13.78
C THR A 515 4.78 19.06 -14.65
N ASN A 516 3.55 19.48 -14.96
CA ASN A 516 3.26 20.69 -15.72
C ASN A 516 2.45 21.64 -14.84
N ASP A 517 2.97 22.83 -14.55
CA ASP A 517 2.38 23.75 -13.58
C ASP A 517 0.90 24.04 -13.88
N GLY A 518 0.53 24.22 -15.15
CA GLY A 518 -0.84 24.42 -15.62
C GLY A 518 -1.85 23.32 -15.25
N ASP A 519 -1.39 22.12 -14.86
CA ASP A 519 -2.25 21.03 -14.42
C ASP A 519 -2.67 21.17 -12.94
N SER A 520 -2.16 22.16 -12.20
CA SER A 520 -2.35 22.24 -10.75
C SER A 520 -3.81 22.24 -10.30
N VAL A 521 -4.73 22.88 -11.04
CA VAL A 521 -6.18 22.80 -10.75
C VAL A 521 -6.82 21.65 -11.51
N HIS A 522 -6.40 21.40 -12.75
CA HIS A 522 -6.99 20.33 -13.58
C HIS A 522 -6.88 18.95 -12.93
N ALA A 523 -5.74 18.63 -12.31
CA ALA A 523 -5.52 17.36 -11.62
C ALA A 523 -6.28 17.23 -10.28
N PHE A 524 -6.94 18.29 -9.82
CA PHE A 524 -7.84 18.30 -8.66
C PHE A 524 -9.30 18.57 -9.05
N SER A 525 -9.57 18.92 -10.31
CA SER A 525 -10.86 19.44 -10.78
C SER A 525 -12.01 18.48 -10.53
N ALA A 526 -11.80 17.18 -10.74
CA ALA A 526 -12.82 16.17 -10.51
C ALA A 526 -13.20 16.04 -9.03
N VAL A 527 -12.27 16.31 -8.10
CA VAL A 527 -12.56 16.37 -6.65
C VAL A 527 -13.38 17.62 -6.34
N LEU A 528 -13.09 18.76 -6.97
CA LEU A 528 -13.89 19.99 -6.85
C LEU A 528 -15.33 19.78 -7.36
N THR A 529 -15.49 19.13 -8.52
CA THR A 529 -16.82 18.79 -9.06
C THR A 529 -17.60 17.96 -8.05
N ARG A 530 -16.97 16.95 -7.45
CA ARG A 530 -17.66 16.13 -6.44
C ARG A 530 -18.02 16.93 -5.20
N LEU A 531 -17.13 17.78 -4.71
CA LEU A 531 -17.38 18.69 -3.59
C LEU A 531 -18.55 19.65 -3.87
N GLN A 532 -18.70 20.11 -5.11
CA GLN A 532 -19.82 20.95 -5.55
C GLN A 532 -21.14 20.16 -5.61
N GLU A 533 -21.10 18.89 -5.98
CA GLU A 533 -22.30 18.04 -5.99
C GLU A 533 -22.79 17.72 -4.58
N THR A 534 -21.88 17.62 -3.59
CA THR A 534 -22.20 17.06 -2.27
C THR A 534 -22.16 18.03 -1.12
N THR A 535 -21.38 19.11 -1.22
CA THR A 535 -20.95 19.89 -0.03
C THR A 535 -21.11 21.39 -0.22
N TYR A 536 -20.68 21.94 -1.36
CA TYR A 536 -20.74 23.38 -1.66
C TYR A 536 -21.78 23.66 -2.75
N LYS A 537 -22.60 24.70 -2.61
CA LYS A 537 -23.62 25.06 -3.61
C LYS A 537 -23.11 26.07 -4.64
N GLN A 538 -22.06 26.83 -4.32
CA GLN A 538 -21.37 27.74 -5.25
C GLN A 538 -20.13 27.08 -5.87
N ASP A 539 -19.66 27.69 -6.95
CA ASP A 539 -18.47 27.26 -7.69
C ASP A 539 -17.17 27.43 -6.89
N PHE A 540 -16.10 26.92 -7.48
CA PHE A 540 -14.72 27.10 -7.03
C PHE A 540 -13.98 28.11 -7.90
N LEU A 541 -13.17 28.94 -7.26
CA LEU A 541 -12.32 29.91 -7.94
C LEU A 541 -10.85 29.55 -7.73
N TYR A 542 -10.17 29.14 -8.81
CA TYR A 542 -8.78 28.64 -8.78
C TYR A 542 -8.55 27.58 -7.70
N GLY A 543 -9.53 26.68 -7.53
CA GLY A 543 -9.49 25.61 -6.53
C GLY A 543 -10.05 25.98 -5.16
N LEU A 544 -10.38 27.24 -4.87
CA LEU A 544 -10.94 27.68 -3.58
C LEU A 544 -12.48 27.72 -3.61
N PRO A 545 -13.20 27.18 -2.61
CA PRO A 545 -14.66 27.27 -2.56
C PRO A 545 -15.12 28.72 -2.36
N LEU A 546 -16.04 29.21 -3.20
CA LEU A 546 -16.54 30.58 -3.09
C LEU A 546 -17.34 30.84 -1.80
N GLU A 547 -18.10 29.84 -1.31
CA GLU A 547 -18.91 29.96 -0.09
C GLU A 547 -18.08 30.20 1.17
N GLU A 548 -16.87 29.66 1.20
CA GLU A 548 -15.95 29.68 2.34
C GLU A 548 -14.63 30.39 1.97
N LEU A 549 -14.65 31.25 0.95
CA LEU A 549 -13.45 31.87 0.38
C LEU A 549 -12.56 32.54 1.45
N PRO A 550 -13.08 33.30 2.44
CA PRO A 550 -12.25 33.89 3.48
C PRO A 550 -11.42 32.87 4.28
N ARG A 551 -11.97 31.67 4.53
CA ARG A 551 -11.27 30.60 5.26
C ARG A 551 -10.40 29.78 4.31
N ALA A 552 -10.86 29.57 3.08
CA ALA A 552 -10.11 28.91 2.03
C ALA A 552 -8.79 29.63 1.70
N LEU A 553 -8.70 30.93 1.94
CA LEU A 553 -7.50 31.75 1.78
C LEU A 553 -6.47 31.62 2.92
N LEU A 554 -6.81 30.95 4.04
CA LEU A 554 -5.95 30.83 5.23
C LEU A 554 -4.96 29.66 5.16
N TRP A 555 -4.70 29.14 3.96
CA TRP A 555 -3.75 28.04 3.75
C TRP A 555 -2.31 28.49 4.02
N THR A 556 -1.41 27.58 4.41
CA THR A 556 -0.03 27.92 4.80
C THR A 556 0.97 26.88 4.34
N HIS A 557 2.14 27.31 3.86
CA HIS A 557 3.20 26.36 3.54
C HIS A 557 3.89 25.79 4.77
N ILE A 558 4.16 24.48 4.72
CA ILE A 558 4.97 23.78 5.73
C ILE A 558 6.46 23.78 5.36
N THR A 559 6.80 23.93 4.07
CA THR A 559 8.18 23.89 3.57
C THR A 559 8.86 25.26 3.61
N GLU A 560 10.17 25.29 3.92
CA GLU A 560 10.93 26.53 4.13
C GLU A 560 11.08 27.42 2.88
N VAL A 561 11.00 26.87 1.67
CA VAL A 561 11.09 27.65 0.41
C VAL A 561 10.08 27.15 -0.64
N PRO A 562 8.89 27.78 -0.76
CA PRO A 562 7.90 27.39 -1.75
C PRO A 562 8.29 27.88 -3.16
N ARG A 563 7.98 27.11 -4.20
CA ARG A 563 8.16 27.52 -5.62
C ARG A 563 6.84 28.03 -6.19
N ARG A 564 6.88 29.19 -6.84
CA ARG A 564 5.72 29.84 -7.48
C ARG A 564 5.39 29.23 -8.86
N ARG A 565 4.11 28.97 -9.12
CA ARG A 565 3.53 28.60 -10.43
C ARG A 565 2.86 29.80 -11.11
N ALA A 566 3.56 30.48 -12.00
CA ALA A 566 3.14 31.78 -12.54
C ALA A 566 1.74 31.81 -13.18
N GLU A 567 1.25 30.68 -13.68
CA GLU A 567 -0.05 30.54 -14.37
C GLU A 567 -1.29 30.71 -13.46
N PHE A 568 -1.14 30.57 -12.14
CA PHE A 568 -2.26 30.70 -11.19
C PHE A 568 -2.07 31.91 -10.27
N PRO A 569 -3.12 32.49 -9.67
CA PRO A 569 -2.97 33.63 -8.75
C PRO A 569 -2.15 33.29 -7.49
N ALA A 570 -1.39 34.27 -6.99
CA ALA A 570 -0.52 34.08 -5.82
C ALA A 570 -1.29 33.82 -4.50
N TRP A 571 -2.57 34.19 -4.44
CA TRP A 571 -3.43 33.97 -3.26
C TRP A 571 -4.09 32.58 -3.23
N SER A 572 -3.99 31.79 -4.30
CA SER A 572 -4.48 30.41 -4.34
C SER A 572 -3.36 29.43 -4.08
N TRP A 573 -3.65 28.34 -3.35
CA TRP A 573 -2.74 27.20 -3.19
C TRP A 573 -2.28 26.63 -4.53
N ALA A 574 -3.09 26.74 -5.60
CA ALA A 574 -2.74 26.25 -6.93
C ALA A 574 -1.52 26.99 -7.52
N GLY A 575 -1.28 28.21 -7.04
CA GLY A 575 -0.14 29.04 -7.40
C GLY A 575 1.19 28.58 -6.83
N TRP A 576 1.25 27.53 -6.04
CA TRP A 576 2.47 27.17 -5.32
C TRP A 576 2.73 25.66 -5.31
N GLU A 577 4.00 25.29 -5.45
CA GLU A 577 4.48 23.93 -5.22
C GLU A 577 4.87 23.75 -3.76
N GLY A 578 4.56 22.57 -3.22
CA GLY A 578 4.88 22.19 -1.85
C GLY A 578 3.63 21.87 -1.05
N TRP A 579 3.84 21.46 0.19
CA TRP A 579 2.76 21.08 1.09
C TRP A 579 2.13 22.35 1.66
N VAL A 580 0.80 22.43 1.52
CA VAL A 580 -0.05 23.59 1.85
C VAL A 580 -1.13 23.21 2.84
#